data_AF-A0A3E5GS87-F1
#
_entry.id   AF-A0A3E5GS87-F1
#
_cell.length_a   1.000
_cell.length_b   1.000
_cell.length_c   1.000
_cell.angle_alpha   90.00
_cell.angle_beta   90.00
_cell.angle_gamma   90.00
#
_symmetry.space_group_name_H-M   'P 1'
#
loop_
_entity.id
_entity.type
_entity.pdbx_description
1 polymer ?
#
loop_
_entity_poly.entity_id
_entity_poly.type
_entity_poly.pdbx_seq_one_letter_code
_entity_poly.pdbx_strand_id
1 'polypeptide(L)' 'MQKAEERALNQIEEMHYADGMYAQGYQKVIKYGVAFYRKSCLVGRCEE' A
#
# COMPACT_ATOMS: atom_id res chain seq x y z
N MET A 1 0.11 -13.85 7.98
CA MET A 1 0.81 -12.67 7.45
C MET A 1 0.32 -12.27 6.07
N GLN A 2 0.19 -13.18 5.10
CA GLN A 2 -0.32 -12.84 3.75
C GLN A 2 -1.66 -12.08 3.78
N LYS A 3 -2.68 -12.58 4.49
CA LYS A 3 -3.96 -11.86 4.67
C LYS A 3 -3.84 -10.47 5.32
N ALA A 4 -2.77 -10.19 6.05
CA ALA A 4 -2.57 -8.88 6.70
C ALA A 4 -1.89 -7.88 5.77
N GLU A 5 -1.06 -8.35 4.84
CA GLU A 5 -0.46 -7.50 3.81
C GLU A 5 -1.48 -7.15 2.72
N GLU A 6 -2.31 -8.10 2.28
CA GLU A 6 -3.43 -7.82 1.37
C GLU A 6 -4.39 -6.78 1.96
N ARG A 7 -4.68 -6.86 3.28
CA ARG A 7 -5.46 -5.81 3.97
C ARG A 7 -4.75 -4.47 3.98
N ALA A 8 -3.43 -4.44 4.15
CA ALA A 8 -2.66 -3.20 4.11
C ALA A 8 -2.70 -2.56 2.72
N LEU A 9 -2.66 -3.37 1.65
CA LEU A 9 -2.85 -2.90 0.28
C LEU A 9 -4.27 -2.37 0.05
N ASN A 10 -5.30 -3.12 0.45
CA ASN A 10 -6.70 -2.68 0.31
C ASN A 10 -6.97 -1.37 1.04
N GLN A 11 -6.40 -1.20 2.25
CA GLN A 11 -6.52 0.05 2.99
C GLN A 11 -5.96 1.24 2.21
N ILE A 12 -4.89 1.07 1.43
CA ILE A 12 -4.31 2.16 0.63
C ILE A 12 -5.29 2.61 -0.46
N GLU A 13 -5.97 1.66 -1.09
CA GLU A 13 -6.98 1.94 -2.12
C GLU A 13 -8.25 2.54 -1.51
N GLU A 14 -8.82 1.93 -0.46
CA GLU A 14 -10.07 2.40 0.18
C GLU A 14 -9.94 3.80 0.77
N MET A 15 -8.76 4.14 1.29
CA MET A 15 -8.50 5.46 1.87
C MET A 15 -8.01 6.48 0.84
N HIS A 16 -7.83 6.07 -0.42
CA HIS A 16 -7.37 6.91 -1.52
C HIS A 16 -6.09 7.70 -1.20
N TYR A 17 -5.11 7.09 -0.52
CA TYR A 17 -3.90 7.81 -0.10
C TYR A 17 -3.08 8.40 -1.26
N ALA A 18 -3.22 7.84 -2.46
CA ALA A 18 -2.55 8.33 -3.66
C ALA A 18 -3.21 9.59 -4.26
N ASP A 19 -4.46 9.91 -3.90
CA ASP A 19 -5.23 11.01 -4.51
C ASP A 19 -4.57 12.37 -4.29
N GLY A 20 -4.08 12.64 -3.08
CA GLY A 20 -3.34 13.86 -2.78
C GLY A 20 -2.05 14.00 -3.59
N MET A 21 -1.40 12.88 -3.95
CA MET A 21 -0.22 12.89 -4.82
C MET A 21 -0.61 13.16 -6.28
N TYR A 22 -1.69 12.55 -6.78
CA TYR A 22 -2.19 12.84 -8.12
C TYR A 22 -2.63 14.31 -8.25
N ALA A 23 -3.29 14.88 -7.23
CA ALA A 23 -3.67 16.29 -7.18
C ALA A 23 -2.47 17.25 -7.19
N GLN A 24 -1.32 16.81 -6.67
CA GLN A 24 -0.04 17.54 -6.73
C GLN A 24 0.68 17.39 -8.06
N GLY A 25 0.15 16.59 -9.01
CA GLY A 25 0.71 16.40 -10.35
C GLY A 25 1.66 15.21 -10.48
N TYR A 26 1.76 14.33 -9.49
CA TYR A 26 2.53 13.09 -9.62
C TYR A 26 1.83 12.13 -10.59
N GLN A 27 2.54 11.68 -11.63
CA GLN A 27 1.97 10.83 -12.68
C GLN A 27 1.94 9.34 -12.31
N LYS A 28 2.85 8.90 -11.44
CA LYS A 28 2.96 7.49 -11.03
C LYS A 28 3.22 7.40 -9.54
N VAL A 29 2.35 6.70 -8.83
CA VAL A 29 2.44 6.47 -7.39
C VAL A 29 2.56 4.98 -7.15
N ILE A 30 3.73 4.54 -6.68
CA ILE A 30 3.95 3.12 -6.37
C ILE A 30 3.48 2.86 -4.95
N LYS A 31 2.54 1.92 -4.80
CA LYS A 31 1.89 1.61 -3.53
C LYS A 31 2.45 0.31 -2.95
N TYR A 32 2.81 0.34 -1.66
CA TYR A 32 3.32 -0.83 -0.93
C TYR A 32 2.53 -1.06 0.35
N GLY A 33 2.07 -2.28 0.55
CA GLY A 33 1.47 -2.74 1.80
C GLY A 33 2.52 -3.44 2.64
N VAL A 34 2.57 -3.14 3.94
CA VAL A 34 3.53 -3.78 4.86
C VAL A 34 2.79 -4.33 6.07
N ALA A 35 2.99 -5.61 6.35
CA ALA A 35 2.47 -6.28 7.55
C ALA A 35 3.62 -6.74 8.45
N PHE A 36 3.63 -6.27 9.70
CA PHE A 36 4.64 -6.62 10.70
C PHE A 36 4.15 -7.68 11.68
N TYR A 37 5.02 -8.62 12.07
CA TYR A 37 4.79 -9.54 13.18
C TYR A 37 6.14 -9.91 13.83
N ARG A 38 6.30 -9.57 15.11
CA ARG A 38 7.56 -9.74 15.86
C ARG A 38 8.74 -9.06 15.14
N LYS A 39 9.81 -9.81 14.83
CA LYS A 39 11.00 -9.34 14.11
C LYS A 39 10.93 -9.61 12.61
N SER A 40 9.74 -9.84 12.07
CA SER A 40 9.53 -10.18 10.66
C SER A 40 8.49 -9.26 10.03
N CYS A 41 8.66 -8.96 8.74
CA CYS A 41 7.70 -8.21 7.95
C CYS A 41 7.40 -8.94 6.63
N LEU A 42 6.21 -8.69 6.11
CA LEU A 42 5.82 -9.06 4.75
C LEU A 42 5.51 -7.77 4.00
N VAL A 43 6.17 -7.57 2.87
CA VAL A 43 6.00 -6.41 2.01
C VAL A 43 5.36 -6.88 0.71
N GLY A 44 4.26 -6.26 0.35
CA GLY A 44 3.56 -6.45 -0.91
C GLY A 44 3.56 -5.19 -1.72
N ARG A 45 3.67 -5.33 -3.04
CA ARG A 45 3.59 -4.24 -3.99
C ARG A 45 2.28 -4.36 -4.75
N CYS A 46 1.53 -3.27 -4.84
CA CYS A 46 0.45 -3.17 -5.81
C CYS A 46 1.10 -2.98 -7.18
N GLU A 47 1.00 -3.99 -8.04
CA GLU A 47 1.39 -3.87 -9.45
C GLU A 47 0.14 -3.50 -10.25
N GLU A 48 0.24 -2.42 -11.03
CA GLU A 48 -0.78 -1.89 -11.94
C GLU A 48 -0.45 -2.32 -13.37
#